data_AF-A0AAJ4AJP9-F1
#
_entry.id   AF-A0AAJ4AJP9-F1
#
_cell.length_a   1.000
_cell.length_b   1.000
_cell.length_c   1.000
_cell.angle_alpha   90.00
_cell.angle_beta   90.00
_cell.angle_gamma   90.00
#
_symmetry.space_group_name_H-M   'P 1'
#
loop_
_entity.id
_entity.type
_entity.pdbx_description
1 polymer ?
#
loop_
_entity_poly.entity_id
_entity_poly.type
_entity_poly.pdbx_seq_one_letter_code
_entity_poly.pdbx_strand_id
1 'polypeptide(L)'
;MNKHLLVSAMALALTACGSTAIMDKSPAVKAQPEINIKTDNNLWKLGREGTFDIAGMYKGKYSRSASSSTWFNKLSFKDGEMAAEVTRNSDGKTWVLTCTGGGVSYNYMGVEFGGNDPYTCDISSDEKSVGEYKIEPDAGVLDIGFDKTEKGLVRIGTTHFNVKTIHTGEGLLVPVDTPLGYSFERGTQEVAAVQTNGALTIQMLDSLNDDERDTLVVGAIASALGWRPEE
;
A
#
# COMPACT_ATOMS: atom_id res chain seq x y z
N MET A 1 50.21 22.63 -39.29
CA MET A 1 49.64 21.27 -39.22
C MET A 1 49.67 20.84 -37.77
N ASN A 2 48.54 20.97 -37.04
CA ASN A 2 47.60 19.87 -36.74
C ASN A 2 48.28 18.75 -35.93
N LYS A 3 47.92 18.38 -34.69
CA LYS A 3 46.62 18.38 -34.01
C LYS A 3 46.83 18.26 -32.49
N HIS A 4 45.94 18.91 -31.74
CA HIS A 4 45.64 18.69 -30.33
C HIS A 4 45.13 17.26 -30.08
N LEU A 5 45.37 16.70 -28.88
CA LEU A 5 44.39 15.86 -28.18
C LEU A 5 44.76 15.75 -26.69
N LEU A 6 44.34 16.76 -25.93
CA LEU A 6 44.00 16.62 -24.53
C LEU A 6 42.73 15.75 -24.46
N VAL A 7 42.84 14.51 -23.99
CA VAL A 7 41.67 13.71 -23.64
C VAL A 7 41.32 14.02 -22.19
N SER A 8 40.43 14.99 -22.03
CA SER A 8 39.76 15.28 -20.76
C SER A 8 38.71 14.19 -20.52
N ALA A 9 38.99 13.27 -19.61
CA ALA A 9 38.00 12.33 -19.10
C ALA A 9 36.97 13.11 -18.26
N MET A 10 35.87 13.54 -18.88
CA MET A 10 34.68 13.98 -18.15
C MET A 10 34.08 12.75 -17.48
N ALA A 11 34.42 12.56 -16.21
CA ALA A 11 33.62 11.78 -15.29
C ALA A 11 32.26 12.49 -15.14
N LEU A 12 31.28 12.06 -15.94
CA LEU A 12 29.88 12.32 -15.68
C LEU A 12 29.52 11.53 -14.42
N ALA A 13 29.75 12.15 -13.26
CA ALA A 13 29.06 11.76 -12.05
C ALA A 13 27.57 12.01 -12.30
N LEU A 14 26.86 10.96 -12.72
CA LEU A 14 25.41 10.89 -12.62
C LEU A 14 25.11 10.93 -11.12
N THR A 15 24.95 12.14 -10.58
CA THR A 15 24.17 12.33 -9.36
C THR A 15 22.75 11.93 -9.74
N ALA A 16 22.44 10.64 -9.62
CA ALA A 16 21.08 10.17 -9.61
C ALA A 16 20.41 10.86 -8.42
N CYS A 17 19.74 11.98 -8.65
CA CYS A 17 18.60 12.35 -7.83
C CYS A 17 17.70 11.12 -7.87
N GLY A 18 17.62 10.39 -6.76
CA GLY A 18 16.81 9.19 -6.65
C GLY A 18 15.35 9.53 -6.93
N SER A 19 14.94 9.45 -8.19
CA SER A 19 13.56 9.60 -8.61
C SER A 19 12.84 8.36 -8.13
N THR A 20 12.09 8.49 -7.04
CA THR A 20 11.16 7.45 -6.62
C THR A 20 10.18 7.21 -7.76
N ALA A 21 10.12 5.98 -8.27
CA ALA A 21 9.21 5.63 -9.36
C ALA A 21 7.75 5.85 -8.94
N ILE A 22 7.02 6.60 -9.76
CA ILE A 22 5.59 6.87 -9.60
C ILE A 22 4.84 5.73 -10.30
N MET A 23 3.92 5.08 -9.57
CA MET A 23 3.11 3.99 -10.12
C MET A 23 2.28 4.44 -11.33
N ASP A 24 2.04 3.54 -12.27
CA ASP A 24 1.04 3.79 -13.31
C ASP A 24 -0.36 3.83 -12.72
N LYS A 25 -1.18 4.74 -13.25
CA LYS A 25 -2.57 4.99 -12.86
C LYS A 25 -3.38 5.19 -14.12
N SER A 26 -4.67 4.90 -14.08
CA SER A 26 -5.58 5.28 -15.17
C SER A 26 -5.57 6.80 -15.37
N PRO A 27 -5.81 7.31 -16.60
CA PRO A 27 -5.86 8.75 -16.84
C PRO A 27 -6.87 9.49 -15.97
N ALA A 28 -8.00 8.84 -15.66
CA ALA A 28 -9.07 9.44 -14.85
C ALA A 28 -8.66 9.63 -13.39
N VAL A 29 -7.98 8.64 -12.78
CA VAL A 29 -7.47 8.74 -11.41
C VAL A 29 -6.24 9.65 -11.34
N LYS A 30 -5.33 9.57 -12.33
CA LYS A 30 -4.13 10.41 -12.39
C LYS A 30 -4.45 11.91 -12.46
N ALA A 31 -5.59 12.28 -13.04
CA ALA A 31 -6.06 13.66 -13.12
C ALA A 31 -6.60 14.22 -11.79
N GLN A 32 -6.86 13.37 -10.79
CA GLN A 32 -7.39 13.76 -9.50
C GLN A 32 -6.29 14.36 -8.61
N PRO A 33 -6.65 15.17 -7.59
CA PRO A 33 -5.66 15.68 -6.64
C PRO A 33 -4.92 14.56 -5.90
N GLU A 34 -3.60 14.66 -5.80
CA GLU A 34 -2.80 13.79 -4.92
C GLU A 34 -3.01 14.19 -3.46
N ILE A 35 -3.59 13.28 -2.68
CA ILE A 35 -3.85 13.49 -1.26
C ILE A 35 -2.76 12.78 -0.47
N ASN A 36 -1.93 13.55 0.23
CA ASN A 36 -0.85 13.00 1.05
C ASN A 36 -1.41 12.29 2.28
N ILE A 37 -0.88 11.10 2.55
CA ILE A 37 -1.04 10.39 3.82
C ILE A 37 0.23 10.68 4.61
N LYS A 38 0.15 11.62 5.55
CA LYS A 38 1.26 12.02 6.40
C LYS A 38 1.37 11.06 7.57
N THR A 39 2.56 10.56 7.83
CA THR A 39 2.89 9.75 9.00
C THR A 39 3.83 10.52 9.92
N ASP A 40 3.75 10.27 11.23
CA ASP A 40 4.69 10.84 12.20
C ASP A 40 6.12 10.30 12.06
N ASN A 41 6.27 9.09 11.49
CA ASN A 41 7.53 8.48 11.13
C ASN A 41 7.75 8.53 9.60
N ASN A 42 8.98 8.81 9.14
CA ASN A 42 9.32 8.80 7.71
C ASN A 42 8.91 7.46 7.05
N LEU A 43 8.31 7.51 5.86
CA LEU A 43 7.65 6.39 5.17
C LEU A 43 8.50 5.12 4.97
N TRP A 44 9.81 5.26 4.76
CA TRP A 44 10.74 4.12 4.67
C TRP A 44 10.97 3.39 6.00
N LYS A 45 10.43 3.96 7.08
CA LYS A 45 10.51 3.48 8.46
C LYS A 45 9.15 3.74 9.13
N LEU A 46 8.05 3.24 8.56
CA LEU A 46 6.76 3.21 9.27
C LEU A 46 6.92 2.62 10.70
N GLY A 47 8.03 1.96 11.00
CA GLY A 47 8.38 1.61 12.37
C GLY A 47 7.44 0.53 12.88
N ARG A 48 7.52 0.22 14.17
CA ARG A 48 6.61 -0.77 14.75
C ARG A 48 5.23 -0.18 15.02
N GLU A 49 5.14 1.13 15.21
CA GLU A 49 3.91 1.83 15.52
C GLU A 49 4.02 3.32 15.13
N GLY A 50 2.90 3.96 14.84
CA GLY A 50 2.83 5.39 14.50
C GLY A 50 1.40 5.90 14.30
N THR A 51 1.30 7.16 13.91
CA THR A 51 0.05 7.85 13.58
C THR A 51 0.06 8.35 12.14
N PHE A 52 -1.12 8.58 11.59
CA PHE A 52 -1.27 9.16 10.26
C PHE A 52 -2.40 10.18 10.17
N ASP A 53 -2.28 11.09 9.20
CA ASP A 53 -3.30 12.07 8.81
C ASP A 53 -3.43 12.09 7.27
N ILE A 54 -4.67 12.09 6.79
CA ILE A 54 -5.01 12.16 5.36
C ILE A 54 -5.68 13.50 5.11
N ALA A 55 -4.84 14.52 4.90
CA ALA A 55 -5.25 15.89 4.61
C ALA A 55 -6.35 16.44 5.54
N GLY A 56 -6.32 16.09 6.83
CA GLY A 56 -7.34 16.48 7.80
C GLY A 56 -8.72 15.85 7.61
N MET A 57 -8.92 14.95 6.65
CA MET A 57 -10.19 14.23 6.44
C MET A 57 -10.27 12.97 7.30
N TYR A 58 -9.16 12.25 7.39
CA TYR A 58 -9.03 11.04 8.21
C TYR A 58 -7.76 11.13 9.03
N LYS A 59 -7.79 10.49 10.20
CA LYS A 59 -6.63 10.31 11.05
C LYS A 59 -6.60 8.89 11.57
N GLY A 60 -5.47 8.47 12.09
CA GLY A 60 -5.40 7.16 12.68
C GLY A 60 -4.07 6.83 13.33
N LYS A 61 -3.99 5.58 13.78
CA LYS A 61 -2.82 5.00 14.42
C LYS A 61 -2.67 3.56 13.97
N TYR A 62 -1.44 3.05 13.97
CA TYR A 62 -1.16 1.68 13.56
C TYR A 62 -0.07 1.06 14.42
N SER A 63 -0.07 -0.28 14.46
CA SER A 63 1.00 -1.10 15.02
C SER A 63 1.23 -2.31 14.13
N ARG A 64 2.48 -2.58 13.74
CA ARG A 64 2.91 -3.67 12.84
C ARG A 64 3.38 -4.94 13.58
N SER A 65 3.39 -4.89 14.91
CA SER A 65 3.69 -6.01 15.80
C SER A 65 2.84 -5.79 17.05
N ALA A 66 1.58 -6.19 16.94
CA ALA A 66 0.55 -5.80 17.89
C ALA A 66 0.63 -6.54 19.25
N SER A 67 1.59 -7.46 19.42
CA SER A 67 1.80 -8.24 20.65
C SER A 67 2.27 -7.44 21.87
N SER A 68 2.61 -6.15 21.72
CA SER A 68 3.05 -5.30 22.83
C SER A 68 2.49 -3.87 22.83
N SER A 69 1.54 -3.51 21.96
CA SER A 69 1.06 -2.13 21.87
C SER A 69 -0.06 -1.84 22.88
N THR A 70 0.17 -0.86 23.75
CA THR A 70 -0.85 -0.34 24.70
C THR A 70 -1.88 0.58 24.03
N TRP A 71 -1.69 0.91 22.74
CA TRP A 71 -2.62 1.80 22.01
C TRP A 71 -3.97 1.17 21.73
N PHE A 72 -3.99 -0.16 21.67
CA PHE A 72 -5.17 -0.96 21.39
C PHE A 72 -5.53 -1.76 22.64
N ASN A 73 -5.78 -1.07 23.76
CA ASN A 73 -6.09 -1.62 25.09
C ASN A 73 -7.18 -2.72 25.14
N LYS A 74 -7.90 -2.97 24.04
CA LYS A 74 -8.99 -3.96 23.91
C LYS A 74 -8.68 -5.14 22.98
N LEU A 75 -7.54 -5.15 22.30
CA LEU A 75 -7.22 -6.18 21.33
C LEU A 75 -6.05 -7.04 21.82
N SER A 76 -6.31 -8.32 22.02
CA SER A 76 -5.29 -9.32 22.36
C SER A 76 -4.78 -9.94 21.07
N PHE A 77 -3.63 -9.48 20.59
CA PHE A 77 -3.05 -9.95 19.34
C PHE A 77 -1.97 -11.01 19.56
N LYS A 78 -1.74 -11.85 18.55
CA LYS A 78 -0.58 -12.74 18.50
C LYS A 78 0.64 -12.01 17.90
N ASP A 79 1.83 -12.53 18.18
CA ASP A 79 3.07 -12.05 17.56
C ASP A 79 2.97 -12.13 16.02
N GLY A 80 3.28 -11.01 15.34
CA GLY A 80 3.28 -10.91 13.88
C GLY A 80 2.00 -10.36 13.23
N GLU A 81 0.99 -10.02 14.02
CA GLU A 81 -0.25 -9.37 13.58
C GLU A 81 -0.10 -7.84 13.51
N MET A 82 -0.81 -7.21 12.56
CA MET A 82 -0.88 -5.76 12.38
C MET A 82 -2.25 -5.25 12.81
N ALA A 83 -2.29 -4.07 13.43
CA ALA A 83 -3.53 -3.39 13.79
C ALA A 83 -3.50 -1.94 13.35
N ALA A 84 -4.63 -1.41 12.89
CA ALA A 84 -4.79 0.01 12.60
C ALA A 84 -6.16 0.51 13.03
N GLU A 85 -6.24 1.78 13.43
CA GLU A 85 -7.49 2.51 13.65
C GLU A 85 -7.53 3.66 12.66
N VAL A 86 -8.62 3.78 11.93
CA VAL A 86 -8.90 4.85 10.98
C VAL A 86 -10.13 5.59 11.50
N THR A 87 -10.05 6.90 11.70
CA THR A 87 -11.16 7.74 12.15
C THR A 87 -11.42 8.84 11.12
N ARG A 88 -12.66 8.96 10.66
CA ARG A 88 -13.11 10.09 9.86
C ARG A 88 -13.31 11.31 10.75
N ASN A 89 -12.72 12.44 10.37
CA ASN A 89 -12.71 13.63 11.22
C ASN A 89 -14.06 14.38 11.27
N SER A 90 -14.90 14.27 10.24
CA SER A 90 -16.15 15.01 10.16
C SER A 90 -17.22 14.53 11.14
N ASP A 91 -17.27 13.23 11.43
CA ASP A 91 -18.32 12.60 12.25
C ASP A 91 -17.78 11.67 13.35
N GLY A 92 -16.47 11.41 13.38
CA GLY A 92 -15.83 10.54 14.37
C GLY A 92 -16.01 9.04 14.11
N LYS A 93 -16.62 8.65 12.97
CA LYS A 93 -16.77 7.24 12.60
C LYS A 93 -15.39 6.58 12.52
N THR A 94 -15.26 5.43 13.16
CA THR A 94 -13.97 4.78 13.38
C THR A 94 -14.02 3.32 12.95
N TRP A 95 -13.01 2.91 12.19
CA TRP A 95 -12.78 1.53 11.79
C TRP A 95 -11.49 1.01 12.42
N VAL A 96 -11.54 -0.21 12.90
CA VAL A 96 -10.40 -0.92 13.46
C VAL A 96 -10.10 -2.11 12.57
N LEU A 97 -8.89 -2.12 12.02
CA LEU A 97 -8.37 -3.19 11.20
C LEU A 97 -7.52 -4.10 12.08
N THR A 98 -7.80 -5.40 12.03
CA THR A 98 -6.94 -6.43 12.62
C THR A 98 -6.49 -7.35 11.51
N CYS A 99 -5.20 -7.31 11.20
CA CYS A 99 -4.64 -7.96 10.03
C CYS A 99 -3.69 -9.09 10.40
N THR A 100 -3.82 -10.18 9.67
CA THR A 100 -3.02 -11.40 9.79
C THR A 100 -2.56 -11.84 8.42
N GLY A 101 -1.56 -12.72 8.38
CA GLY A 101 -0.96 -13.13 7.13
C GLY A 101 0.03 -12.11 6.58
N GLY A 102 0.64 -12.46 5.45
CA GLY A 102 1.79 -11.75 4.88
C GLY A 102 3.13 -12.13 5.52
N GLY A 103 4.14 -12.23 4.67
CA GLY A 103 5.50 -12.67 4.96
C GLY A 103 6.12 -13.15 3.66
N VAL A 104 7.31 -12.67 3.31
CA VAL A 104 7.98 -13.03 2.06
C VAL A 104 8.15 -14.56 2.02
N SER A 105 7.51 -15.21 1.05
CA SER A 105 7.85 -16.58 0.68
C SER A 105 9.27 -16.56 0.12
N TYR A 106 10.25 -17.01 0.90
CA TYR A 106 11.61 -17.14 0.41
C TYR A 106 11.73 -18.46 -0.36
N ASN A 107 12.03 -18.38 -1.65
CA ASN A 107 12.43 -19.53 -2.45
C ASN A 107 13.94 -19.68 -2.35
N TYR A 108 14.40 -20.67 -1.58
CA TYR A 108 15.78 -21.12 -1.59
C TYR A 108 15.82 -22.55 -2.10
N MET A 109 16.49 -22.77 -3.23
CA MET A 109 16.68 -24.09 -3.82
C MET A 109 15.38 -24.87 -4.10
N GLY A 110 14.27 -24.18 -4.43
CA GLY A 110 13.02 -24.83 -4.84
C GLY A 110 12.12 -25.28 -3.68
N VAL A 111 12.34 -24.76 -2.47
CA VAL A 111 11.46 -24.99 -1.32
C VAL A 111 10.98 -23.64 -0.79
N GLU A 112 9.65 -23.47 -0.77
CA GLU A 112 9.00 -22.31 -0.15
C GLU A 112 9.02 -22.47 1.37
N PHE A 113 9.65 -21.51 2.07
CA PHE A 113 9.64 -21.46 3.53
C PHE A 113 9.00 -20.15 4.01
N GLY A 114 7.87 -20.28 4.72
CA GLY A 114 7.13 -19.15 5.31
C GLY A 114 6.18 -18.44 4.34
N GLY A 115 5.18 -17.74 4.90
CA GLY A 115 4.13 -17.02 4.18
C GLY A 115 2.74 -17.55 4.54
N ASN A 116 2.09 -16.95 5.56
CA ASN A 116 0.65 -17.15 5.72
C ASN A 116 -0.05 -16.29 4.66
N ASP A 117 -0.05 -16.78 3.42
CA ASP A 117 -0.91 -16.26 2.36
C ASP A 117 -2.32 -16.80 2.59
N PRO A 118 -3.38 -15.98 2.59
CA PRO A 118 -3.46 -14.56 2.19
C PRO A 118 -3.18 -13.54 3.29
N TYR A 119 -2.73 -12.33 2.92
CA TYR A 119 -2.78 -11.16 3.81
C TYR A 119 -4.23 -10.69 3.93
N THR A 120 -4.76 -10.72 5.15
CA THR A 120 -6.17 -10.47 5.45
C THR A 120 -6.32 -9.51 6.61
N CYS A 121 -7.35 -8.68 6.58
CA CYS A 121 -7.78 -7.85 7.69
C CYS A 121 -9.27 -8.06 7.96
N ASP A 122 -9.63 -8.30 9.21
CA ASP A 122 -10.98 -8.04 9.70
C ASP A 122 -11.13 -6.54 9.95
N ILE A 123 -12.21 -5.95 9.44
CA ILE A 123 -12.53 -4.53 9.62
C ILE A 123 -13.74 -4.45 10.55
N SER A 124 -13.55 -3.83 11.71
CA SER A 124 -14.59 -3.67 12.71
C SER A 124 -14.94 -2.21 12.99
N SER A 125 -16.18 -1.96 13.38
CA SER A 125 -16.70 -0.67 13.85
C SER A 125 -17.62 -0.95 15.03
N ASP A 126 -17.53 -0.16 16.10
CA ASP A 126 -18.29 -0.38 17.34
C ASP A 126 -18.22 -1.84 17.84
N GLU A 127 -17.03 -2.43 17.80
CA GLU A 127 -16.73 -3.81 18.22
C GLU A 127 -17.45 -4.90 17.41
N LYS A 128 -18.00 -4.57 16.25
CA LYS A 128 -18.61 -5.52 15.31
C LYS A 128 -17.82 -5.56 14.02
N SER A 129 -17.54 -6.75 13.51
CA SER A 129 -17.01 -6.91 12.15
C SER A 129 -18.03 -6.36 11.15
N VAL A 130 -17.57 -5.44 10.30
CA VAL A 130 -18.37 -4.76 9.27
C VAL A 130 -17.79 -4.96 7.88
N GLY A 131 -16.64 -5.63 7.76
CA GLY A 131 -15.93 -5.71 6.50
C GLY A 131 -14.65 -6.52 6.58
N GLU A 132 -13.99 -6.61 5.43
CA GLU A 132 -12.72 -7.30 5.30
C GLU A 132 -11.85 -6.64 4.23
N TYR A 133 -10.54 -6.81 4.37
CA TYR A 133 -9.56 -6.63 3.32
C TYR A 133 -8.87 -7.97 3.10
N LYS A 134 -8.62 -8.34 1.85
CA LYS A 134 -7.85 -9.53 1.51
C LYS A 134 -7.02 -9.26 0.26
N ILE A 135 -5.77 -9.72 0.24
CA ILE A 135 -4.94 -9.80 -0.96
C ILE A 135 -4.13 -11.09 -0.94
N GLU A 136 -3.96 -11.70 -2.11
CA GLU A 136 -3.21 -12.96 -2.28
C GLU A 136 -2.53 -13.01 -3.66
N PRO A 137 -1.50 -13.84 -3.84
CA PRO A 137 -0.85 -14.02 -5.14
C PRO A 137 -1.85 -14.38 -6.25
N ASP A 138 -1.72 -13.73 -7.40
CA ASP A 138 -2.58 -13.99 -8.56
C ASP A 138 -2.14 -15.27 -9.29
N ALA A 139 -2.73 -16.40 -8.93
CA ALA A 139 -2.45 -17.71 -9.52
C ALA A 139 -2.71 -17.81 -11.04
N GLY A 140 -3.34 -16.80 -11.65
CA GLY A 140 -3.60 -16.73 -13.10
C GLY A 140 -2.43 -16.21 -13.94
N VAL A 141 -1.41 -15.63 -13.30
CA VAL A 141 -0.17 -15.20 -13.99
C VAL A 141 0.75 -16.41 -14.06
N LEU A 142 0.81 -17.04 -15.25
CA LEU A 142 1.84 -18.05 -15.54
C LEU A 142 3.20 -17.46 -15.18
N ASP A 143 4.02 -18.22 -14.44
CA ASP A 143 5.34 -17.91 -13.85
C ASP A 143 6.46 -17.61 -14.89
N ILE A 144 6.11 -16.83 -15.92
CA ILE A 144 6.95 -16.40 -17.04
C ILE A 144 7.22 -14.90 -16.99
N GLY A 145 6.61 -14.17 -16.05
CA GLY A 145 6.84 -12.76 -15.75
C GLY A 145 7.46 -12.58 -14.37
N PHE A 146 8.33 -11.58 -14.21
CA PHE A 146 8.96 -11.23 -12.93
C PHE A 146 7.97 -10.59 -11.93
N ASP A 147 6.75 -10.34 -12.39
CA ASP A 147 5.74 -9.54 -11.71
C ASP A 147 4.97 -10.44 -10.74
N LYS A 148 5.35 -10.45 -9.46
CA LYS A 148 4.63 -11.12 -8.36
C LYS A 148 3.33 -10.38 -8.02
N THR A 149 2.42 -10.37 -8.98
CA THR A 149 1.15 -9.62 -8.87
C THR A 149 0.25 -10.29 -7.85
N GLU A 150 -0.26 -9.50 -6.93
CA GLU A 150 -1.29 -9.88 -5.97
C GLU A 150 -2.62 -9.21 -6.30
N LYS A 151 -3.73 -9.93 -6.04
CA LYS A 151 -5.10 -9.46 -6.22
C LYS A 151 -5.95 -9.78 -5.01
N GLY A 152 -7.04 -9.03 -4.85
CA GLY A 152 -8.01 -9.29 -3.81
C GLY A 152 -9.11 -8.24 -3.76
N LEU A 153 -9.56 -7.92 -2.55
CA LEU A 153 -10.70 -7.02 -2.35
C LEU A 153 -10.62 -6.26 -1.04
N VAL A 154 -11.37 -5.16 -1.00
CA VAL A 154 -11.80 -4.50 0.23
C VAL A 154 -13.32 -4.39 0.22
N ARG A 155 -13.95 -4.64 1.36
CA ARG A 155 -15.40 -4.53 1.54
C ARG A 155 -15.74 -3.97 2.90
N ILE A 156 -16.67 -3.01 2.95
CA ILE A 156 -17.31 -2.53 4.17
C ILE A 156 -18.82 -2.42 3.91
N GLY A 157 -19.62 -3.13 4.69
CA GLY A 157 -21.07 -3.24 4.45
C GLY A 157 -21.34 -3.80 3.05
N THR A 158 -22.07 -3.05 2.23
CA THR A 158 -22.39 -3.43 0.83
C THR A 158 -21.38 -2.88 -0.19
N THR A 159 -20.50 -1.97 0.23
CA THR A 159 -19.52 -1.31 -0.64
C THR A 159 -18.29 -2.19 -0.76
N HIS A 160 -17.86 -2.46 -1.98
CA HIS A 160 -16.68 -3.29 -2.25
C HIS A 160 -15.90 -2.80 -3.47
N PHE A 161 -14.60 -3.07 -3.47
CA PHE A 161 -13.69 -2.81 -4.58
C PHE A 161 -12.71 -3.97 -4.74
N ASN A 162 -12.34 -4.27 -5.98
CA ASN A 162 -11.21 -5.14 -6.25
C ASN A 162 -9.92 -4.38 -5.97
N VAL A 163 -8.91 -5.06 -5.46
CA VAL A 163 -7.58 -4.51 -5.18
C VAL A 163 -6.56 -5.28 -6.00
N LYS A 164 -5.59 -4.57 -6.58
CA LYS A 164 -4.44 -5.18 -7.25
C LYS A 164 -3.17 -4.38 -7.00
N THR A 165 -2.06 -5.08 -6.93
CA THR A 165 -0.72 -4.48 -6.89
C THR A 165 -0.34 -3.88 -8.25
N ILE A 166 0.45 -2.80 -8.23
CA ILE A 166 0.97 -2.14 -9.44
C ILE A 166 2.49 -2.15 -9.39
N HIS A 167 3.10 -2.77 -10.40
CA HIS A 167 4.55 -2.95 -10.52
C HIS A 167 5.17 -2.12 -11.65
N THR A 168 4.34 -1.41 -12.42
CA THR A 168 4.77 -0.53 -13.51
C THR A 168 4.66 0.94 -13.09
N GLY A 169 5.46 1.79 -13.72
CA GLY A 169 5.53 3.20 -13.37
C GLY A 169 6.25 4.04 -14.41
N GLU A 170 6.11 5.35 -14.26
CA GLU A 170 6.62 6.31 -15.23
C GLU A 170 8.15 6.18 -15.40
N GLY A 171 8.58 5.98 -16.65
CA GLY A 171 9.99 5.87 -17.00
C GLY A 171 10.61 4.49 -16.72
N LEU A 172 9.85 3.52 -16.22
CA LEU A 172 10.31 2.14 -16.08
C LEU A 172 10.17 1.38 -17.39
N LEU A 173 11.24 0.70 -17.80
CA LEU A 173 11.25 -0.16 -19.00
C LEU A 173 10.69 -1.56 -18.73
N VAL A 174 10.76 -2.01 -17.48
CA VAL A 174 10.28 -3.30 -17.00
C VAL A 174 9.58 -3.13 -15.65
N PRO A 175 8.59 -3.97 -15.32
CA PRO A 175 8.00 -3.99 -13.98
C PRO A 175 9.06 -4.24 -12.89
N VAL A 176 8.82 -3.72 -11.69
CA VAL A 176 9.66 -3.96 -10.50
C VAL A 176 9.10 -5.10 -9.65
N ASP A 177 9.95 -5.81 -8.91
CA ASP A 177 9.51 -6.95 -8.09
C ASP A 177 8.61 -6.53 -6.91
N THR A 178 8.90 -5.38 -6.30
CA THR A 178 8.10 -4.82 -5.20
C THR A 178 7.04 -3.87 -5.75
N PRO A 179 5.77 -3.97 -5.32
CA PRO A 179 4.73 -3.09 -5.83
C PRO A 179 5.03 -1.62 -5.50
N LEU A 180 4.85 -0.76 -6.50
CA LEU A 180 4.93 0.70 -6.37
C LEU A 180 3.71 1.29 -5.66
N GLY A 181 2.61 0.55 -5.67
CA GLY A 181 1.33 0.94 -5.09
C GLY A 181 0.23 -0.07 -5.40
N TYR A 182 -1.01 0.36 -5.16
CA TYR A 182 -2.21 -0.46 -5.28
C TYR A 182 -3.29 0.28 -6.05
N SER A 183 -3.99 -0.42 -6.93
CA SER A 183 -5.15 0.06 -7.67
C SER A 183 -6.42 -0.53 -7.09
N PHE A 184 -7.46 0.31 -6.95
CA PHE A 184 -8.78 -0.07 -6.49
C PHE A 184 -9.77 0.06 -7.64
N GLU A 185 -10.51 -1.00 -7.93
CA GLU A 185 -11.38 -1.08 -9.09
C GLU A 185 -12.84 -1.38 -8.72
N ARG A 186 -13.76 -0.69 -9.39
CA ARG A 186 -15.19 -1.04 -9.45
C ARG A 186 -15.44 -1.78 -10.76
N GLY A 187 -15.58 -3.10 -10.68
CA GLY A 187 -15.56 -3.93 -11.90
C GLY A 187 -14.18 -3.83 -12.55
N THR A 188 -14.11 -3.24 -13.74
CA THR A 188 -12.86 -3.02 -14.49
C THR A 188 -12.40 -1.56 -14.49
N GLN A 189 -13.16 -0.67 -13.87
CA GLN A 189 -12.82 0.75 -13.80
C GLN A 189 -11.98 1.01 -12.55
N GLU A 190 -10.76 1.50 -12.72
CA GLU A 190 -9.98 2.05 -11.61
C GLU A 190 -10.66 3.32 -11.08
N VAL A 191 -10.93 3.33 -9.77
CA VAL A 191 -11.60 4.44 -9.08
C VAL A 191 -10.71 5.10 -8.04
N ALA A 192 -9.64 4.42 -7.62
CA ALA A 192 -8.62 4.99 -6.76
C ALA A 192 -7.29 4.28 -6.95
N ALA A 193 -6.21 4.97 -6.61
CA ALA A 193 -4.87 4.41 -6.57
C ALA A 193 -4.13 4.94 -5.35
N VAL A 194 -3.33 4.08 -4.73
CA VAL A 194 -2.51 4.40 -3.57
C VAL A 194 -1.07 4.13 -3.92
N GLN A 195 -0.27 5.19 -3.95
CA GLN A 195 1.16 5.06 -4.17
C GLN A 195 1.84 4.84 -2.83
N THR A 196 2.63 3.77 -2.72
CA THR A 196 3.38 3.42 -1.50
C THR A 196 4.88 3.62 -1.68
N ASN A 197 5.36 3.69 -2.92
CA ASN A 197 6.76 3.97 -3.23
C ASN A 197 7.03 5.49 -3.24
N GLY A 198 8.00 5.92 -2.44
CA GLY A 198 8.30 7.33 -2.26
C GLY A 198 7.30 8.02 -1.33
N ALA A 199 6.48 8.92 -1.87
CA ALA A 199 5.45 9.61 -1.10
C ALA A 199 4.17 8.76 -1.02
N LEU A 200 3.66 8.58 0.20
CA LEU A 200 2.42 7.86 0.44
C LEU A 200 1.25 8.78 0.10
N THR A 201 0.58 8.47 -1.02
CA THR A 201 -0.49 9.30 -1.55
C THR A 201 -1.67 8.44 -1.97
N ILE A 202 -2.85 9.03 -1.91
CA ILE A 202 -4.08 8.46 -2.45
C ILE A 202 -4.69 9.44 -3.46
N GLN A 203 -5.09 8.92 -4.62
CA GLN A 203 -5.89 9.62 -5.61
C GLN A 203 -7.19 8.84 -5.80
N MET A 204 -8.31 9.55 -5.84
CA MET A 204 -9.66 8.97 -5.89
C MET A 204 -10.53 9.78 -6.83
N LEU A 205 -11.43 9.13 -7.56
CA LEU A 205 -12.43 9.84 -8.36
C LEU A 205 -13.31 10.74 -7.48
N ASP A 206 -13.64 11.93 -7.97
CA ASP A 206 -14.47 12.91 -7.26
C ASP A 206 -15.92 12.44 -7.06
N SER A 207 -16.42 11.62 -7.98
CA SER A 207 -17.80 11.10 -8.01
C SER A 207 -18.13 10.09 -6.89
N LEU A 208 -17.15 9.72 -6.07
CA LEU A 208 -17.33 8.75 -5.00
C LEU A 208 -18.15 9.32 -3.85
N ASN A 209 -19.11 8.54 -3.37
CA ASN A 209 -19.86 8.88 -2.16
C ASN A 209 -19.03 8.62 -0.89
N ASP A 210 -19.57 9.03 0.26
CA ASP A 210 -18.92 8.92 1.56
C ASP A 210 -18.55 7.46 1.95
N ASP A 211 -19.44 6.50 1.75
CA ASP A 211 -19.17 5.09 2.08
C ASP A 211 -18.11 4.48 1.14
N GLU A 212 -18.10 4.91 -0.12
CA GLU A 212 -17.08 4.52 -1.10
C GLU A 212 -15.71 5.09 -0.73
N ARG A 213 -15.65 6.37 -0.36
CA ARG A 213 -14.42 7.01 0.12
C ARG A 213 -13.88 6.36 1.38
N ASP A 214 -14.75 6.05 2.35
CA ASP A 214 -14.35 5.33 3.56
C ASP A 214 -13.74 3.96 3.25
N THR A 215 -14.41 3.19 2.40
CA THR A 215 -13.96 1.85 2.02
C THR A 215 -12.61 1.91 1.32
N LEU A 216 -12.40 2.89 0.43
CA LEU A 216 -11.14 3.08 -0.28
C LEU A 216 -10.02 3.57 0.64
N VAL A 217 -10.31 4.47 1.58
CA VAL A 217 -9.33 4.93 2.58
C VAL A 217 -8.92 3.80 3.52
N VAL A 218 -9.87 3.02 4.03
CA VAL A 218 -9.59 1.85 4.86
C VAL A 218 -8.76 0.82 4.08
N GLY A 219 -9.13 0.56 2.83
CA GLY A 219 -8.38 -0.32 1.92
C GLY A 219 -6.96 0.20 1.67
N ALA A 220 -6.80 1.51 1.43
CA ALA A 220 -5.51 2.15 1.22
C ALA A 220 -4.56 1.95 2.41
N ILE A 221 -5.07 2.14 3.63
CA ILE A 221 -4.30 1.94 4.85
C ILE A 221 -3.94 0.47 5.04
N ALA A 222 -4.88 -0.46 4.79
CA ALA A 222 -4.59 -1.90 4.83
C ALA A 222 -3.47 -2.28 3.85
N SER A 223 -3.56 -1.82 2.59
CA SER A 223 -2.55 -2.09 1.56
C SER A 223 -1.17 -1.49 1.91
N ALA A 224 -1.14 -0.23 2.34
CA ALA A 224 0.11 0.46 2.66
C ALA A 224 0.82 -0.16 3.87
N LEU A 225 0.06 -0.61 4.87
CA LEU A 225 0.61 -1.24 6.07
C LEU A 225 0.94 -2.72 5.89
N GLY A 226 0.35 -3.40 4.90
CA GLY A 226 0.68 -4.77 4.51
C GLY A 226 2.11 -4.91 3.99
N TRP A 227 2.67 -3.85 3.41
CA TRP A 227 4.05 -3.87 2.89
C TRP A 227 5.08 -4.02 4.01
N ARG A 228 5.83 -5.13 4.02
CA ARG A 228 6.95 -5.43 4.92
C ARG A 228 8.27 -5.23 4.16
N PRO A 229 9.00 -4.12 4.35
CA PRO A 229 10.35 -4.04 3.80
C PRO A 229 11.19 -5.19 4.35
N GLU A 230 12.04 -5.77 3.49
CA GLU A 230 13.06 -6.73 3.88
C GLU A 230 13.95 -6.09 4.97
N GLU A 231 14.32 -6.88 5.99
CA GLU A 231 15.31 -6.47 7.01
C GLU A 231 16.71 -6.29 6.41
#